data_AF-A0A7S1GGD6-F1
#
_entry.id   AF-A0A7S1GGD6-F1
#
_cell.length_a   1.000
_cell.length_b   1.000
_cell.length_c   1.000
_cell.angle_alpha   90.00
_cell.angle_beta   90.00
_cell.angle_gamma   90.00
#
_symmetry.space_group_name_H-M   'P 1'
#
loop_
_entity.id
_entity.type
_entity.pdbx_description
1 polymer ?
#
loop_
_entity_poly.entity_id
_entity_poly.type
_entity_poly.pdbx_seq_one_letter_code
_entity_poly.pdbx_strand_id
1 'polypeptide(L)'
;PITDMSRQMPQNLEEAITMGTASYGGVEVGSIDRTKRYRKIQVDLALGKMEELLDTLIHLIVPEIGSEETQQQEMCPPGLMRFSAHLALMLWKMNLVTTEQDEGTPLYTKLNDGLQKLLWIYTVHLIDTSAYSLVPSYLVHLRLGLRRTTMQLLLEESTCNETITSTQQILVLCQQWFGTYAGQGDFADDETLVSIRQFCDKSRESSLGGPIIRAQRMCWFFFDDSYREEATRRAVVLCRDFSLSGIQGTLAARHLLKEVI
;
A
#
# COMPACT_ATOMS: atom_id res chain seq x y z
N PRO A 1 26.76 -24.22 11.99
CA PRO A 1 26.95 -24.49 10.55
C PRO A 1 26.53 -23.26 9.72
N ILE A 2 27.33 -22.19 9.79
CA ILE A 2 27.10 -20.91 9.08
C ILE A 2 28.26 -20.64 8.09
N THR A 3 29.14 -21.61 7.90
CA THR A 3 30.38 -21.47 7.11
C THR A 3 30.28 -21.98 5.66
N ASP A 4 29.11 -22.41 5.19
CA ASP A 4 28.95 -22.90 3.80
C ASP A 4 28.09 -22.00 2.89
N MET A 5 27.50 -20.91 3.41
CA MET A 5 26.73 -19.97 2.56
C MET A 5 27.58 -18.99 1.75
N SER A 6 28.86 -18.81 2.09
CA SER A 6 29.76 -17.92 1.34
C SER A 6 30.33 -18.57 0.07
N ARG A 7 29.98 -19.83 -0.22
CA ARG A 7 30.40 -20.55 -1.45
C ARG A 7 29.37 -20.54 -2.57
N GLN A 8 28.21 -19.93 -2.37
CA GLN A 8 27.13 -19.88 -3.37
C GLN A 8 26.73 -18.44 -3.79
N MET A 9 27.58 -17.44 -3.56
CA MET A 9 27.38 -16.13 -4.16
C MET A 9 28.14 -16.03 -5.49
N PRO A 10 27.49 -15.60 -6.58
CA PRO A 10 28.14 -15.39 -7.87
C PRO A 10 29.24 -14.34 -7.72
N GLN A 11 30.45 -14.64 -8.20
CA GLN A 11 31.61 -13.77 -8.00
C GLN A 11 31.67 -12.63 -9.01
N ASN A 12 30.85 -12.70 -10.06
CA ASN A 12 30.74 -11.67 -11.08
C ASN A 12 29.29 -11.53 -11.59
N LEU A 13 29.02 -10.40 -12.25
CA LEU A 13 27.69 -10.05 -12.77
C LEU A 13 27.18 -11.08 -13.80
N GLU A 14 28.08 -11.65 -14.60
CA GLU A 14 27.74 -12.68 -15.58
C GLU A 14 27.29 -13.98 -14.89
N GLU A 15 27.97 -14.46 -13.85
CA GLU A 15 27.50 -15.59 -13.05
C GLU A 15 26.17 -15.28 -12.37
N ALA A 16 25.96 -14.06 -11.86
CA ALA A 16 24.69 -13.68 -11.23
C ALA A 16 23.52 -13.72 -12.22
N ILE A 17 23.75 -13.26 -13.46
CA ILE A 17 22.78 -13.34 -14.55
C ILE A 17 22.54 -14.80 -14.94
N THR A 18 23.60 -15.59 -15.07
CA THR A 18 23.50 -17.01 -15.49
C THR A 18 22.76 -17.85 -14.44
N MET A 19 23.08 -17.64 -13.15
CA MET A 19 22.42 -18.31 -12.03
C MET A 19 20.96 -17.87 -11.87
N GLY A 20 20.65 -16.59 -12.13
CA GLY A 20 19.29 -16.08 -12.19
C GLY A 20 18.47 -16.68 -13.34
N THR A 21 19.09 -16.92 -14.50
CA THR A 21 18.42 -17.57 -15.65
C THR A 21 18.27 -19.08 -15.49
N ALA A 22 19.23 -19.76 -14.86
CA ALA A 22 19.21 -21.20 -14.67
C ALA A 22 18.13 -21.66 -13.66
N SER A 23 17.77 -20.81 -12.70
CA SER A 23 16.69 -21.11 -11.74
C SER A 23 15.27 -21.00 -12.33
N TYR A 24 15.13 -20.57 -13.59
CA TYR A 24 13.86 -20.40 -14.31
C TYR A 24 13.68 -21.37 -15.50
N GLY A 25 14.55 -22.38 -15.63
CA GLY A 25 14.47 -23.39 -16.67
C GLY A 25 13.32 -24.38 -16.44
N GLY A 26 12.11 -24.02 -16.85
CA GLY A 26 10.98 -24.94 -16.74
C GLY A 26 9.63 -24.53 -17.32
N VAL A 27 9.50 -23.54 -18.23
CA VAL A 27 8.28 -23.34 -19.04
C VAL A 27 8.63 -22.60 -20.34
N GLU A 28 8.86 -23.30 -21.46
CA GLU A 28 9.39 -22.68 -22.70
C GLU A 28 8.35 -21.92 -23.54
N VAL A 29 7.05 -22.09 -23.32
CA VAL A 29 6.02 -21.43 -24.16
C VAL A 29 5.67 -20.01 -23.68
N GLY A 30 5.81 -19.70 -22.38
CA GLY A 30 5.58 -18.35 -21.82
C GLY A 30 6.82 -17.44 -21.76
N SER A 31 8.01 -17.99 -22.03
CA SER A 31 9.31 -17.30 -21.90
C SER A 31 9.54 -16.23 -22.99
N ILE A 32 9.12 -16.52 -24.23
CA ILE A 32 9.36 -15.64 -25.38
C ILE A 32 8.54 -14.35 -25.27
N ASP A 33 7.30 -14.45 -24.78
CA ASP A 33 6.42 -13.29 -24.60
C ASP A 33 6.90 -12.40 -23.45
N ARG A 34 7.29 -12.99 -22.31
CA ARG A 34 7.90 -12.24 -21.19
C ARG A 34 9.17 -11.49 -21.59
N THR A 35 10.05 -12.14 -22.35
CA THR A 35 11.29 -11.50 -22.83
C THR A 35 11.01 -10.32 -23.75
N LYS A 36 9.99 -10.42 -24.62
CA LYS A 36 9.55 -9.29 -25.47
C LYS A 36 8.97 -8.15 -24.64
N ARG A 37 8.19 -8.43 -23.59
CA ARG A 37 7.60 -7.43 -22.69
C ARG A 37 8.66 -6.61 -21.95
N TYR A 38 9.64 -7.27 -21.32
CA TYR A 38 10.74 -6.56 -20.63
C TYR A 38 11.64 -5.80 -21.60
N ARG A 39 11.86 -6.33 -22.81
CA ARG A 39 12.63 -5.63 -23.84
C ARG A 39 11.94 -4.34 -24.29
N LYS A 40 10.61 -4.33 -24.38
CA LYS A 40 9.85 -3.10 -24.69
C LYS A 40 10.04 -2.04 -23.62
N ILE A 41 9.90 -2.41 -22.34
CA ILE A 41 10.16 -1.51 -21.19
C ILE A 41 11.57 -0.90 -21.26
N GLN A 42 12.59 -1.73 -21.55
CA GLN A 42 13.96 -1.26 -21.68
C GLN A 42 14.15 -0.30 -22.86
N VAL A 43 13.53 -0.57 -24.01
CA VAL A 43 13.59 0.29 -25.19
C VAL A 43 12.90 1.63 -24.91
N ASP A 44 11.71 1.62 -24.32
CA ASP A 44 10.96 2.84 -24.03
C ASP A 44 11.70 3.69 -22.98
N LEU A 45 12.31 3.05 -21.97
CA LEU A 45 13.18 3.72 -21.00
C LEU A 45 14.43 4.33 -21.65
N ALA A 46 15.13 3.58 -22.51
CA ALA A 46 16.34 4.05 -23.19
C ALA A 46 16.08 5.18 -24.19
N LEU A 47 14.91 5.19 -24.82
CA LEU A 47 14.49 6.22 -25.77
C LEU A 47 13.84 7.44 -25.09
N GLY A 48 13.67 7.44 -23.76
CA GLY A 48 13.02 8.55 -23.04
C GLY A 48 11.51 8.64 -23.27
N LYS A 49 10.88 7.57 -23.77
CA LYS A 49 9.46 7.48 -24.10
C LYS A 49 8.60 7.20 -22.87
N MET A 50 8.55 8.17 -21.97
CA MET A 50 7.95 8.00 -20.64
C MET A 50 6.45 7.75 -20.68
N GLU A 51 5.73 8.35 -21.63
CA GLU A 51 4.30 8.14 -21.78
C GLU A 51 3.99 6.71 -22.22
N GLU A 52 4.67 6.24 -23.28
CA GLU A 52 4.50 4.89 -23.79
C GLU A 52 4.96 3.83 -22.80
N LEU A 53 6.00 4.13 -22.00
CA LEU A 53 6.47 3.30 -20.90
C LEU A 53 5.38 3.14 -19.84
N LEU A 54 4.80 4.24 -19.35
CA LEU A 54 3.75 4.20 -18.32
C LEU A 54 2.50 3.51 -18.83
N ASP A 55 2.04 3.83 -20.04
CA ASP A 55 0.88 3.19 -20.65
C ASP A 55 1.12 1.68 -20.81
N THR A 56 2.33 1.27 -21.22
CA THR A 56 2.71 -0.15 -21.31
C THR A 56 2.69 -0.82 -19.92
N LEU A 57 3.28 -0.20 -18.90
CA LEU A 57 3.33 -0.78 -17.55
C LEU A 57 1.93 -0.89 -16.93
N ILE A 58 1.08 0.14 -17.09
CA ILE A 58 -0.29 0.14 -16.58
C ILE A 58 -1.11 -0.95 -17.29
N HIS A 59 -1.02 -1.05 -18.61
CA HIS A 59 -1.77 -2.06 -19.37
C HIS A 59 -1.32 -3.50 -19.04
N LEU A 60 -0.03 -3.69 -18.74
CA LEU A 60 0.48 -4.99 -18.30
C LEU A 60 0.02 -5.37 -16.88
N ILE A 61 -0.25 -4.39 -16.02
CA ILE A 61 -0.67 -4.62 -14.63
C ILE A 61 -2.20 -4.70 -14.51
N VAL A 62 -2.91 -3.82 -15.20
CA VAL A 62 -4.38 -3.74 -15.24
C VAL A 62 -4.80 -3.95 -16.68
N PRO A 63 -4.94 -5.22 -17.13
CA PRO A 63 -5.48 -5.48 -18.45
C PRO A 63 -6.92 -4.95 -18.52
N GLU A 64 -7.27 -4.26 -19.61
CA GLU A 64 -8.59 -3.68 -19.79
C GLU A 64 -9.67 -4.77 -19.74
N ILE A 65 -10.65 -4.60 -18.86
CA ILE A 65 -11.82 -5.48 -18.76
C ILE A 65 -12.71 -5.14 -19.96
N GLY A 66 -12.45 -5.74 -21.13
CA GLY A 66 -13.23 -5.42 -22.33
C GLY A 66 -12.84 -6.11 -23.63
N SER A 67 -11.70 -6.79 -23.73
CA SER A 67 -11.40 -7.60 -24.91
C SER A 67 -11.94 -9.02 -24.71
N GLU A 68 -12.95 -9.40 -25.51
CA GLU A 68 -13.66 -10.69 -25.51
C GLU A 68 -12.80 -11.94 -25.82
N GLU A 69 -11.48 -11.87 -25.66
CA GLU A 69 -10.61 -13.03 -25.76
C GLU A 69 -10.32 -13.57 -24.37
N THR A 70 -11.15 -14.54 -23.99
CA THR A 70 -11.01 -15.39 -22.80
C THR A 70 -9.79 -16.30 -22.97
N GLN A 71 -8.59 -15.74 -23.04
CA GLN A 71 -7.36 -16.48 -22.80
C GLN A 71 -7.05 -16.31 -21.32
N GLN A 72 -6.79 -17.43 -20.65
CA GLN A 72 -6.34 -17.51 -19.26
C GLN A 72 -5.39 -16.35 -18.94
N GLN A 73 -5.93 -15.30 -18.31
CA GLN A 73 -5.15 -14.13 -17.93
C GLN A 73 -4.14 -14.61 -16.89
N GLU A 74 -2.88 -14.74 -17.30
CA GLU A 74 -1.79 -14.89 -16.33
C GLU A 74 -1.88 -13.69 -15.38
N MET A 75 -2.16 -13.97 -14.11
CA MET A 75 -2.07 -12.96 -13.06
C MET A 75 -0.75 -12.21 -13.22
N CYS A 76 -0.81 -10.87 -13.21
CA CYS A 76 0.38 -10.04 -13.34
C CYS A 76 1.46 -10.54 -12.35
N PRO A 77 2.68 -10.85 -12.82
CA PRO A 77 3.73 -11.33 -11.92
C PRO A 77 3.99 -10.29 -10.83
N PRO A 78 4.02 -10.67 -9.53
CA PRO A 78 4.22 -9.72 -8.43
C PRO A 78 5.55 -8.95 -8.55
N GLY A 79 6.56 -9.56 -9.19
CA GLY A 79 7.82 -8.90 -9.51
C GLY A 79 7.67 -7.70 -10.45
N LEU A 80 6.72 -7.74 -11.40
CA LEU A 80 6.48 -6.64 -12.33
C LEU A 80 5.81 -5.46 -11.62
N MET A 81 4.81 -5.70 -10.78
CA MET A 81 4.17 -4.64 -9.99
C MET A 81 5.17 -3.93 -9.07
N ARG A 82 6.01 -4.73 -8.37
CA ARG A 82 7.09 -4.20 -7.53
C ARG A 82 8.07 -3.36 -8.36
N PHE A 83 8.54 -3.90 -9.49
CA PHE A 83 9.45 -3.19 -10.39
C PHE A 83 8.86 -1.85 -10.83
N SER A 84 7.61 -1.84 -11.30
CA SER A 84 6.92 -0.62 -11.76
C SER A 84 6.78 0.42 -10.66
N ALA A 85 6.46 0.02 -9.42
CA ALA A 85 6.36 0.96 -8.30
C ALA A 85 7.72 1.58 -7.95
N HIS A 86 8.79 0.79 -7.93
CA HIS A 86 10.14 1.31 -7.65
C HIS A 86 10.65 2.19 -8.78
N LEU A 87 10.37 1.81 -10.04
CA LEU A 87 10.67 2.63 -11.19
C LEU A 87 9.92 3.96 -11.10
N ALA A 88 8.63 3.95 -10.72
CA ALA A 88 7.85 5.17 -10.55
C ALA A 88 8.46 6.10 -9.49
N LEU A 89 8.87 5.55 -8.34
CA LEU A 89 9.57 6.31 -7.29
C LEU A 89 10.91 6.87 -7.77
N MET A 90 11.67 6.09 -8.54
CA MET A 90 12.96 6.53 -9.10
C MET A 90 12.78 7.64 -10.13
N LEU A 91 11.84 7.49 -11.08
CA LEU A 91 11.53 8.51 -12.08
C LEU A 91 11.07 9.81 -11.42
N TRP A 92 10.28 9.70 -10.36
CA TRP A 92 9.86 10.86 -9.58
C TRP A 92 11.04 11.53 -8.87
N LYS A 93 11.89 10.77 -8.17
CA LYS A 93 13.07 11.31 -7.46
C LYS A 93 14.11 11.93 -8.39
N MET A 94 14.26 11.41 -9.60
CA MET A 94 15.20 11.93 -10.57
C MET A 94 14.70 13.19 -11.29
N ASN A 95 13.50 13.69 -10.97
CA ASN A 95 12.92 14.84 -11.65
C ASN A 95 12.84 14.65 -13.19
N LEU A 96 12.86 13.40 -13.66
CA LEU A 96 12.77 13.08 -15.10
C LEU A 96 11.36 13.35 -15.66
N VAL A 97 10.40 13.64 -14.78
CA VAL A 97 9.05 14.07 -15.11
C VAL A 97 8.84 15.57 -14.82
N THR A 98 9.84 16.29 -14.30
CA THR A 98 9.81 17.76 -14.25
C THR A 98 10.58 18.30 -15.44
N THR A 99 9.91 18.48 -16.58
CA THR A 99 10.30 19.57 -17.46
C THR A 99 9.93 20.85 -16.71
N GLU A 100 10.91 21.58 -16.18
CA GLU A 100 10.75 22.84 -15.42
C GLU A 100 9.99 23.94 -16.20
N GLN A 101 9.57 23.68 -17.44
CA GLN A 101 8.75 24.55 -18.28
C GLN A 101 7.26 24.16 -18.34
N ASP A 102 6.85 23.04 -17.73
CA ASP A 102 5.56 22.39 -18.02
C ASP A 102 4.65 22.13 -16.81
N GLU A 103 4.89 22.76 -15.65
CA GLU A 103 3.93 22.71 -14.54
C GLU A 103 2.56 23.23 -15.01
N GLY A 104 1.61 22.31 -15.21
CA GLY A 104 0.26 22.59 -15.70
C GLY A 104 -0.03 22.19 -17.15
N THR A 105 0.92 21.57 -17.88
CA THR A 105 0.62 20.99 -19.19
C THR A 105 -0.15 19.67 -19.07
N PRO A 106 -1.02 19.35 -20.05
CA PRO A 106 -1.78 18.09 -20.05
C PRO A 106 -0.87 16.85 -20.06
N LEU A 107 0.33 16.96 -20.64
CA LEU A 107 1.31 15.86 -20.68
C LEU A 107 1.91 15.59 -19.29
N TYR A 108 2.35 16.64 -18.59
CA TYR A 108 2.84 16.53 -17.23
C TYR A 108 1.79 15.90 -16.30
N THR A 109 0.54 16.34 -16.41
CA THR A 109 -0.56 15.77 -15.61
C THR A 109 -0.79 14.29 -15.93
N LYS A 110 -0.74 13.89 -17.21
CA LYS A 110 -0.92 12.48 -17.60
C LYS A 110 0.21 11.60 -17.05
N LEU A 111 1.46 12.04 -17.14
CA LEU A 111 2.62 11.29 -16.62
C LEU A 111 2.55 11.16 -15.10
N ASN A 112 2.26 12.25 -14.39
CA ASN A 112 2.14 12.23 -12.93
C ASN A 112 0.98 11.34 -12.47
N ASP A 113 -0.18 11.43 -13.11
CA ASP A 113 -1.32 10.54 -12.83
C ASP A 113 -0.97 9.07 -13.10
N GLY A 114 -0.22 8.78 -14.16
CA GLY A 114 0.26 7.43 -14.48
C GLY A 114 1.19 6.86 -13.40
N LEU A 115 2.16 7.66 -12.95
CA LEU A 115 3.06 7.29 -11.85
C LEU A 115 2.31 7.06 -10.53
N GLN A 116 1.41 7.98 -10.17
CA GLN A 116 0.56 7.88 -8.99
C GLN A 116 -0.33 6.63 -9.04
N LYS A 117 -0.86 6.30 -10.22
CA LYS A 117 -1.67 5.09 -10.44
C LYS A 117 -0.85 3.82 -10.25
N LEU A 118 0.36 3.72 -10.82
CA LEU A 118 1.24 2.56 -10.64
C LEU A 118 1.59 2.33 -9.16
N LEU A 119 1.97 3.40 -8.47
CA LEU A 119 2.29 3.36 -7.05
C LEU A 119 1.07 2.94 -6.21
N TRP A 120 -0.09 3.52 -6.51
CA TRP A 120 -1.35 3.21 -5.81
C TRP A 120 -1.75 1.74 -6.00
N ILE A 121 -1.71 1.22 -7.23
CA ILE A 121 -2.02 -0.19 -7.52
C ILE A 121 -1.11 -1.13 -6.72
N TYR A 122 0.20 -0.83 -6.68
CA TYR A 122 1.12 -1.66 -5.90
C TYR A 122 0.85 -1.57 -4.39
N THR A 123 0.50 -0.38 -3.90
CA THR A 123 0.17 -0.18 -2.48
C THR A 123 -1.09 -0.95 -2.09
N VAL A 124 -2.13 -0.94 -2.95
CA VAL A 124 -3.34 -1.77 -2.75
C VAL A 124 -3.00 -3.25 -2.78
N HIS A 125 -2.15 -3.70 -3.71
CA HIS A 125 -1.70 -5.09 -3.74
C HIS A 125 -0.95 -5.51 -2.47
N LEU A 126 -0.16 -4.62 -1.85
CA LEU A 126 0.47 -4.91 -0.55
C LEU A 126 -0.58 -5.09 0.55
N ILE A 127 -1.67 -4.31 0.53
CA ILE A 127 -2.78 -4.46 1.48
C ILE A 127 -3.50 -5.80 1.24
N ASP A 128 -3.83 -6.13 -0.02
CA ASP A 128 -4.52 -7.37 -0.39
C ASP A 128 -3.71 -8.63 -0.05
N THR A 129 -2.37 -8.53 -0.06
CA THR A 129 -1.45 -9.61 0.29
C THR A 129 -1.03 -9.60 1.77
N SER A 130 -1.69 -8.77 2.60
CA SER A 130 -1.40 -8.60 4.04
C SER A 130 0.03 -8.19 4.36
N ALA A 131 0.76 -7.59 3.41
CA ALA A 131 2.08 -7.03 3.60
C ALA A 131 2.01 -5.61 4.20
N TYR A 132 1.20 -5.43 5.25
CA TYR A 132 0.83 -4.12 5.81
C TYR A 132 2.02 -3.30 6.33
N SER A 133 3.07 -3.94 6.82
CA SER A 133 4.28 -3.26 7.33
C SER A 133 5.04 -2.46 6.26
N LEU A 134 4.89 -2.82 4.99
CA LEU A 134 5.52 -2.13 3.87
C LEU A 134 4.66 -0.98 3.34
N VAL A 135 3.36 -0.96 3.62
CA VAL A 135 2.42 0.02 3.07
C VAL A 135 2.83 1.47 3.40
N PRO A 136 3.23 1.82 4.64
CA PRO A 136 3.57 3.21 4.98
C PRO A 136 4.69 3.80 4.14
N SER A 137 5.68 3.00 3.71
CA SER A 137 6.81 3.50 2.90
C SER A 137 6.39 3.92 1.50
N TYR A 138 5.30 3.37 0.95
CA TYR A 138 4.76 3.76 -0.36
C TYR A 138 3.65 4.80 -0.22
N LEU A 139 2.90 4.76 0.88
CA LEU A 139 1.75 5.62 1.13
C LEU A 139 2.14 7.11 1.19
N VAL A 140 3.29 7.44 1.78
CA VAL A 140 3.85 8.81 1.83
C VAL A 140 4.23 9.38 0.46
N HIS A 141 4.20 8.57 -0.58
CA HIS A 141 4.51 9.00 -1.94
C HIS A 141 3.24 9.24 -2.78
N LEU A 142 2.06 8.95 -2.21
CA LEU A 142 0.79 9.22 -2.86
C LEU A 142 0.33 10.66 -2.63
N ARG A 143 -0.36 11.23 -3.62
CA ARG A 143 -1.07 12.51 -3.49
C ARG A 143 -2.15 12.42 -2.40
N LEU A 144 -2.45 13.54 -1.71
CA LEU A 144 -3.38 13.62 -0.59
C LEU A 144 -4.66 12.77 -0.74
N GLY A 145 -5.36 12.90 -1.88
CA GLY A 145 -6.64 12.20 -2.10
C GLY A 145 -6.50 10.68 -2.14
N LEU A 146 -5.48 10.16 -2.84
CA LEU A 146 -5.20 8.72 -2.89
C LEU A 146 -4.66 8.24 -1.55
N ARG A 147 -3.75 9.01 -0.96
CA ARG A 147 -3.13 8.72 0.34
C ARG A 147 -4.17 8.52 1.44
N ARG A 148 -5.12 9.45 1.58
CA ARG A 148 -6.22 9.34 2.55
C ARG A 148 -7.09 8.11 2.30
N THR A 149 -7.45 7.86 1.05
CA THR A 149 -8.29 6.71 0.68
C THR A 149 -7.59 5.39 0.99
N THR A 150 -6.33 5.25 0.60
CA THR A 150 -5.51 4.06 0.86
C THR A 150 -5.20 3.89 2.34
N MET A 151 -5.01 4.97 3.10
CA MET A 151 -4.86 4.90 4.55
C MET A 151 -6.12 4.34 5.21
N GLN A 152 -7.32 4.78 4.79
CA GLN A 152 -8.57 4.21 5.29
C GLN A 152 -8.69 2.72 4.99
N LEU A 153 -8.29 2.30 3.77
CA LEU A 153 -8.28 0.89 3.38
C LEU A 153 -7.29 0.08 4.24
N LEU A 154 -6.07 0.59 4.47
CA LEU A 154 -5.09 -0.04 5.36
C LEU A 154 -5.64 -0.23 6.77
N LEU A 155 -6.25 0.81 7.35
CA LEU A 155 -6.85 0.75 8.68
C LEU A 155 -7.97 -0.30 8.73
N GLU A 156 -8.81 -0.36 7.72
CA GLU A 156 -9.91 -1.32 7.62
C GLU A 156 -9.40 -2.77 7.53
N GLU A 157 -8.54 -3.06 6.54
CA GLU A 157 -8.02 -4.41 6.31
C GLU A 157 -7.17 -4.91 7.47
N SER A 158 -6.32 -4.07 8.05
CA SER A 158 -5.53 -4.46 9.23
C SER A 158 -6.37 -4.60 10.50
N THR A 159 -7.52 -3.91 10.61
CA THR A 159 -8.44 -4.16 11.75
C THR A 159 -9.12 -5.53 11.64
N CYS A 160 -9.45 -5.95 10.41
CA CYS A 160 -10.18 -7.19 10.15
C CYS A 160 -9.28 -8.43 10.15
N ASN A 161 -8.04 -8.31 9.64
CA ASN A 161 -7.20 -9.47 9.32
C ASN A 161 -6.00 -9.65 10.26
N GLU A 162 -5.64 -8.65 11.06
CA GLU A 162 -4.45 -8.69 11.92
C GLU A 162 -4.76 -8.80 13.41
N THR A 163 -3.75 -9.20 14.17
CA THR A 163 -3.77 -9.12 15.64
C THR A 163 -3.55 -7.70 16.12
N ILE A 164 -4.09 -7.35 17.30
CA ILE A 164 -3.92 -6.02 17.92
C ILE A 164 -2.45 -5.60 17.99
N THR A 165 -1.53 -6.50 18.35
CA THR A 165 -0.09 -6.22 18.41
C THR A 165 0.48 -5.86 17.04
N SER A 166 0.06 -6.56 15.99
CA SER A 166 0.48 -6.27 14.60
C SER A 166 -0.08 -4.92 14.13
N THR A 167 -1.35 -4.64 14.42
CA THR A 167 -2.00 -3.36 14.14
C THR A 167 -1.28 -2.18 14.82
N GLN A 168 -0.85 -2.35 16.08
CA GLN A 168 -0.06 -1.35 16.79
C GLN A 168 1.29 -1.10 16.12
N GLN A 169 1.98 -2.14 15.63
CA GLN A 169 3.24 -1.99 14.88
C GLN A 169 3.03 -1.24 13.56
N ILE A 170 1.92 -1.50 12.86
CA ILE A 170 1.53 -0.75 11.64
C ILE A 170 1.36 0.73 11.97
N LEU A 171 0.70 1.06 13.09
CA LEU A 171 0.56 2.45 13.52
C LEU A 171 1.92 3.13 13.72
N VAL A 172 2.85 2.48 14.43
CA VAL A 172 4.20 3.01 14.68
C VAL A 172 4.92 3.29 13.35
N LEU A 173 4.82 2.37 12.38
CA LEU A 173 5.42 2.55 11.06
C LEU A 173 4.77 3.71 10.29
N CYS A 174 3.44 3.86 10.36
CA CYS A 174 2.76 5.03 9.80
C CYS A 174 3.31 6.32 10.42
N GLN A 175 3.30 6.43 11.75
CA GLN A 175 3.78 7.62 12.46
C GLN A 175 5.25 7.95 12.10
N GLN A 176 6.11 6.94 12.01
CA GLN A 176 7.52 7.11 11.62
C GLN A 176 7.66 7.66 10.20
N TRP A 177 6.99 7.04 9.23
CA TRP A 177 7.08 7.45 7.83
C TRP A 177 6.43 8.82 7.62
N PHE A 178 5.22 9.05 8.10
CA PHE A 178 4.54 10.34 7.98
C PHE A 178 5.28 11.46 8.73
N GLY A 179 5.83 11.17 9.92
CA GLY A 179 6.62 12.13 10.70
C GLY A 179 7.88 12.61 9.97
N THR A 180 8.45 11.79 9.07
CA THR A 180 9.60 12.20 8.23
C THR A 180 9.23 13.29 7.22
N TYR A 181 7.94 13.38 6.84
CA TYR A 181 7.42 14.34 5.86
C TYR A 181 6.53 15.42 6.48
N ALA A 182 6.38 15.43 7.81
CA ALA A 182 5.57 16.43 8.53
C ALA A 182 6.01 17.87 8.15
N GLY A 183 5.03 18.73 7.86
CA GLY A 183 5.26 20.11 7.44
C GLY A 183 5.80 20.30 6.02
N GLN A 184 5.95 19.23 5.22
CA GLN A 184 6.38 19.32 3.82
C GLN A 184 5.19 19.20 2.87
N GLY A 185 5.03 20.16 1.95
CA GLY A 185 4.01 20.07 0.89
C GLY A 185 2.58 19.95 1.43
N ASP A 186 1.92 18.83 1.14
CA ASP A 186 0.53 18.54 1.53
C ASP A 186 0.41 17.67 2.81
N PHE A 187 1.50 17.50 3.57
CA PHE A 187 1.52 16.71 4.80
C PHE A 187 1.16 17.54 6.03
N ALA A 188 0.11 17.11 6.75
CA ALA A 188 -0.20 17.63 8.07
C ALA A 188 0.71 16.98 9.14
N ASP A 189 1.01 17.73 10.20
CA ASP A 189 1.85 17.24 11.32
C ASP A 189 1.29 15.96 11.96
N ASP A 190 -0.03 15.79 11.96
CA ASP A 190 -0.75 14.66 12.57
C ASP A 190 -1.56 13.85 11.54
N GLU A 191 -1.09 13.70 10.29
CA GLU A 191 -1.85 13.04 9.19
C GLU A 191 -2.36 11.62 9.56
N THR A 192 -1.55 10.86 10.30
CA THR A 192 -1.91 9.51 10.78
C THR A 192 -3.09 9.56 11.75
N LEU A 193 -3.06 10.49 12.72
CA LEU A 193 -4.13 10.67 13.69
C LEU A 193 -5.41 11.17 13.03
N VAL A 194 -5.32 12.12 12.10
CA VAL A 194 -6.47 12.62 11.35
C VAL A 194 -7.19 11.46 10.65
N SER A 195 -6.42 10.56 10.05
CA SER A 195 -6.96 9.36 9.39
C SER A 195 -7.62 8.40 10.39
N ILE A 196 -7.03 8.17 11.56
CA ILE A 196 -7.63 7.34 12.62
C ILE A 196 -8.93 7.94 13.13
N ARG A 197 -8.97 9.26 13.39
CA ARG A 197 -10.19 9.96 13.81
C ARG A 197 -11.31 9.75 12.81
N GLN A 198 -11.05 9.98 11.54
CA GLN A 198 -12.02 9.76 10.46
C GLN A 198 -12.49 8.30 10.38
N PHE A 199 -11.57 7.35 10.54
CA PHE A 199 -11.87 5.92 10.51
C PHE A 199 -12.80 5.50 11.66
N CYS A 200 -12.51 5.96 12.88
CA CYS A 200 -13.33 5.69 14.05
C CYS A 200 -14.68 6.44 14.00
N ASP A 201 -14.73 7.67 13.46
CA ASP A 201 -15.96 8.44 13.30
C ASP A 201 -16.93 7.75 12.32
N LYS A 202 -16.43 7.26 11.17
CA LYS A 202 -17.23 6.45 10.23
C LYS A 202 -17.84 5.21 10.89
N SER A 203 -17.12 4.62 11.84
CA SER A 203 -17.60 3.46 12.61
C SER A 203 -18.74 3.78 13.57
N ARG A 204 -18.96 5.05 13.91
CA ARG A 204 -20.11 5.48 14.73
C ARG A 204 -21.35 5.71 13.88
N GLU A 205 -21.16 6.20 12.67
CA GLU A 205 -22.24 6.52 11.73
C GLU A 205 -22.79 5.27 11.04
N SER A 206 -21.98 4.23 10.90
CA SER A 206 -22.36 2.99 10.23
C SER A 206 -22.57 1.83 11.20
N SER A 207 -23.64 1.07 10.99
CA SER A 207 -23.89 -0.22 11.66
C SER A 207 -23.25 -1.41 10.95
N LEU A 208 -22.61 -1.21 9.78
CA LEU A 208 -21.89 -2.26 9.09
C LEU A 208 -20.76 -2.82 9.96
N GLY A 209 -20.63 -4.15 9.98
CA GLY A 209 -19.62 -4.87 10.76
C GLY A 209 -20.00 -5.16 12.23
N GLY A 210 -21.09 -4.56 12.73
CA GLY A 210 -21.63 -4.85 14.06
C GLY A 210 -20.77 -4.34 15.24
N PRO A 211 -21.20 -4.61 16.49
CA PRO A 211 -20.56 -4.04 17.68
C PRO A 211 -19.07 -4.38 17.84
N ILE A 212 -18.66 -5.59 17.48
CA ILE A 212 -17.27 -6.06 17.67
C ILE A 212 -16.30 -5.28 16.80
N ILE A 213 -16.61 -5.11 15.50
CA ILE A 213 -15.75 -4.34 14.59
C ILE A 213 -15.67 -2.87 15.06
N ARG A 214 -16.79 -2.29 15.53
CA ARG A 214 -16.78 -0.93 16.11
C ARG A 214 -15.83 -0.82 17.32
N ALA A 215 -15.78 -1.85 18.17
CA ALA A 215 -14.85 -1.92 19.29
C ALA A 215 -13.39 -2.00 18.80
N GLN A 216 -13.09 -2.89 17.85
CA GLN A 216 -11.75 -3.06 17.29
C GLN A 216 -11.23 -1.78 16.62
N ARG A 217 -12.09 -1.08 15.87
CA ARG A 217 -11.74 0.23 15.27
C ARG A 217 -11.40 1.28 16.32
N MET A 218 -12.03 1.23 17.48
CA MET A 218 -11.76 2.17 18.58
C MET A 218 -10.42 1.90 19.26
N CYS A 219 -9.90 0.66 19.21
CA CYS A 219 -8.59 0.30 19.77
C CYS A 219 -7.43 1.11 19.19
N TRP A 220 -7.54 1.60 17.95
CA TRP A 220 -6.52 2.43 17.32
C TRP A 220 -6.18 3.71 18.10
N PHE A 221 -7.14 4.30 18.81
CA PHE A 221 -6.87 5.45 19.66
C PHE A 221 -6.08 5.11 20.92
N PHE A 222 -6.13 3.86 21.38
CA PHE A 222 -5.44 3.41 22.58
C PHE A 222 -4.00 2.97 22.32
N PHE A 223 -3.58 2.89 21.05
CA PHE A 223 -2.20 2.57 20.69
C PHE A 223 -1.22 3.72 20.93
N ASP A 224 -1.71 4.95 21.09
CA ASP A 224 -0.92 6.13 21.39
C ASP A 224 -1.51 6.86 22.61
N ASP A 225 -0.71 6.92 23.68
CA ASP A 225 -1.12 7.48 24.96
C ASP A 225 -1.46 8.97 24.90
N SER A 226 -0.96 9.71 23.90
CA SER A 226 -1.30 11.11 23.70
C SER A 226 -2.80 11.34 23.45
N TYR A 227 -3.51 10.31 22.99
CA TYR A 227 -4.95 10.38 22.72
C TYR A 227 -5.81 9.69 23.77
N ARG A 228 -5.21 9.19 24.85
CA ARG A 228 -5.91 8.37 25.86
C ARG A 228 -7.17 9.05 26.41
N GLU A 229 -7.12 10.36 26.70
CA GLU A 229 -8.28 11.08 27.22
C GLU A 229 -9.47 11.07 26.24
N GLU A 230 -9.21 11.39 24.97
CA GLU A 230 -10.23 11.38 23.91
C GLU A 230 -10.72 9.95 23.63
N ALA A 231 -9.80 8.98 23.66
CA ALA A 231 -10.09 7.56 23.51
C ALA A 231 -11.07 7.09 24.59
N THR A 232 -10.80 7.42 25.86
CA THR A 232 -11.69 7.08 26.99
C THR A 232 -13.06 7.74 26.84
N ARG A 233 -13.11 9.02 26.47
CA ARG A 233 -14.38 9.75 26.26
C ARG A 233 -15.25 9.07 25.21
N ARG A 234 -14.64 8.68 24.09
CA ARG A 234 -15.31 7.96 22.99
C ARG A 234 -15.70 6.53 23.37
N ALA A 235 -14.85 5.83 24.11
CA ALA A 235 -15.15 4.48 24.59
C ALA A 235 -16.37 4.45 25.51
N VAL A 236 -16.54 5.43 26.40
CA VAL A 236 -17.74 5.55 27.25
C VAL A 236 -19.02 5.68 26.43
N VAL A 237 -19.00 6.52 25.38
CA VAL A 237 -20.14 6.66 24.47
C VAL A 237 -20.43 5.35 23.75
N LEU A 238 -19.38 4.66 23.27
CA LEU A 238 -19.53 3.41 22.54
C LEU A 238 -20.03 2.26 23.43
N CYS A 239 -19.56 2.16 24.67
CA CYS A 239 -20.07 1.20 25.66
C CYS A 239 -21.55 1.41 25.96
N ARG A 240 -22.02 2.67 25.98
CA ARG A 240 -23.45 2.97 26.12
C ARG A 240 -24.24 2.43 24.92
N ASP A 241 -23.77 2.65 23.70
CA ASP A 241 -24.42 2.10 22.49
C ASP A 241 -24.45 0.55 22.52
N PHE A 242 -23.36 -0.06 22.97
CA PHE A 242 -23.25 -1.51 23.07
C PHE A 242 -24.21 -2.12 24.11
N SER A 243 -24.51 -1.41 25.20
CA SER A 243 -25.49 -1.87 26.19
C SER A 243 -26.90 -2.07 25.59
N LEU A 244 -27.20 -1.38 24.48
CA LEU A 244 -28.46 -1.50 23.75
C LEU A 244 -28.46 -2.64 22.71
N SER A 245 -27.31 -3.29 22.47
CA SER A 245 -27.09 -4.27 21.39
C SER A 245 -27.04 -5.74 21.85
N GLY A 246 -27.55 -6.04 23.05
CA GLY A 246 -27.65 -7.40 23.58
C GLY A 246 -26.30 -8.11 23.81
N ILE A 247 -26.23 -9.42 23.54
CA ILE A 247 -25.05 -10.26 23.82
C ILE A 247 -23.82 -9.78 23.03
N GLN A 248 -23.98 -9.44 21.75
CA GLN A 248 -22.89 -8.96 20.90
C GLN A 248 -22.33 -7.62 21.38
N GLY A 249 -23.20 -6.73 21.85
CA GLY A 249 -22.78 -5.49 22.51
C GLY A 249 -21.99 -5.74 23.79
N THR A 250 -22.42 -6.69 24.62
CA THR A 250 -21.70 -7.04 25.86
C THR A 250 -20.28 -7.58 25.56
N LEU A 251 -20.14 -8.42 24.53
CA LEU A 251 -18.84 -8.92 24.08
C LEU A 251 -17.95 -7.80 23.53
N ALA A 252 -18.50 -6.91 22.72
CA ALA A 252 -17.79 -5.75 22.17
C ALA A 252 -17.33 -4.78 23.27
N ALA A 253 -18.20 -4.49 24.25
CA ALA A 253 -17.85 -3.66 25.40
C ALA A 253 -16.74 -4.30 26.24
N ARG A 254 -16.82 -5.62 26.49
CA ARG A 254 -15.75 -6.35 27.19
C ARG A 254 -14.44 -6.32 26.41
N HIS A 255 -14.48 -6.46 25.10
CA HIS A 255 -13.30 -6.37 24.25
C HIS A 255 -12.66 -4.99 24.34
N LEU A 256 -13.45 -3.93 24.18
CA LEU A 256 -12.96 -2.56 24.28
C LEU A 256 -12.37 -2.26 25.66
N LEU A 257 -13.06 -2.63 26.75
CA LEU A 257 -12.62 -2.34 28.11
C LEU A 257 -11.32 -3.05 28.49
N LYS A 258 -10.98 -4.19 27.89
CA LYS A 258 -9.67 -4.84 28.08
C LYS A 258 -8.51 -4.00 27.55
N GLU A 259 -8.75 -3.13 26.58
CA GLU A 259 -7.72 -2.27 25.99
C GLU A 259 -7.63 -0.92 26.73
N VAL A 260 -8.65 -0.57 27.54
CA VAL A 260 -8.69 0.68 28.32
C VAL A 260 -8.13 0.51 29.74
N ILE A 261 -8.31 -0.66 30.35
CA ILE A 261 -8.00 -0.99 31.76
C ILE A 261 -6.76 -1.89 31.82
#